data_AF-A0A542DQK0-F1
#
_entry.id   AF-A0A542DQK0-F1
#
_cell.length_a   1.000
_cell.length_b   1.000
_cell.length_c   1.000
_cell.angle_alpha   90.00
_cell.angle_beta   90.00
_cell.angle_gamma   90.00
#
_symmetry.space_group_name_H-M   'P 1'
#
loop_
_entity.id
_entity.type
_entity.pdbx_description
1 polymer ?
#
loop_
_entity_poly.entity_id
_entity_poly.type
_entity_poly.pdbx_seq_one_letter_code
_entity_poly.pdbx_strand_id
1 'polypeptide(L)'
;MTSDNPANPGYQINITGNNYGAVNVGGTTHGPMSGATVHQTSAELLTLLDRLRAEQAGQQDIERHLEGLAEDVRAARAGEAVEPAAVLSRWERVKGLLTQVSQAGEPVVRISEQLNQLFGPG
;
A
#
# COMPACT_ATOMS: atom_id res chain seq x y z
N MET A 1 46.84 22.89 -16.40
CA MET A 1 46.41 21.62 -17.03
C MET A 1 46.35 20.60 -15.90
N THR A 2 45.15 20.46 -15.31
CA THR A 2 44.32 19.21 -15.27
C THR A 2 44.48 18.55 -13.90
N SER A 3 43.63 18.88 -12.92
CA SER A 3 42.44 18.11 -12.49
C SER A 3 42.67 16.60 -12.43
N ASP A 4 42.71 16.03 -11.22
CA ASP A 4 41.70 15.06 -10.79
C ASP A 4 41.83 14.72 -9.29
N ASN A 5 40.72 14.89 -8.58
CA ASN A 5 40.40 14.30 -7.28
C ASN A 5 39.07 13.58 -7.55
N PRO A 6 38.92 12.26 -7.33
CA PRO A 6 38.36 11.82 -6.04
C PRO A 6 38.69 10.35 -5.64
N ALA A 7 39.02 10.12 -4.38
CA ALA A 7 38.75 8.83 -3.75
C ALA A 7 37.99 9.06 -2.45
N ASN A 8 36.68 9.30 -2.60
CA ASN A 8 35.73 9.25 -1.51
C ASN A 8 35.68 7.78 -1.00
N PRO A 9 35.98 7.49 0.27
CA PRO A 9 35.79 6.15 0.80
C PRO A 9 34.28 5.89 0.87
N GLY A 10 33.76 5.17 -0.13
CA GLY A 10 32.39 4.71 -0.15
C GLY A 10 32.12 3.90 1.12
N TYR A 11 31.31 4.47 2.02
CA TYR A 11 30.77 3.79 3.18
C TYR A 11 30.05 2.53 2.71
N GLN A 12 30.70 1.38 2.89
CA GLN A 12 30.09 0.08 2.64
C GLN A 12 29.26 -0.27 3.88
N ILE A 13 28.00 0.17 3.89
CA ILE A 13 27.04 -0.23 4.93
C ILE A 13 26.64 -1.67 4.61
N ASN A 14 27.25 -2.61 5.33
CA ASN A 14 26.92 -4.03 5.23
C ASN A 14 25.66 -4.29 6.05
N ILE A 15 24.48 -4.22 5.43
CA ILE A 15 23.21 -4.59 6.05
C ILE A 15 23.03 -6.10 5.89
N THR A 16 23.55 -6.89 6.83
CA THR A 16 23.15 -8.28 7.02
C THR A 16 21.82 -8.32 7.77
N GLY A 17 20.73 -8.22 7.02
CA GLY A 17 19.36 -8.47 7.45
C GLY A 17 18.52 -8.71 6.19
N ASN A 18 17.77 -9.81 6.14
CA ASN A 18 17.05 -10.33 4.98
C ASN A 18 16.66 -9.28 3.93
N ASN A 19 17.32 -9.36 2.78
CA ASN A 19 17.22 -8.39 1.70
C ASN A 19 15.90 -8.57 0.92
N TYR A 20 14.95 -7.67 1.18
CA TYR A 20 13.82 -7.34 0.29
C TYR A 20 13.85 -5.83 -0.05
N GLY A 21 15.03 -5.30 -0.39
CA GLY A 21 15.21 -3.90 -0.77
C GLY A 21 15.56 -3.77 -2.25
N ALA A 22 14.76 -3.04 -3.03
CA ALA A 22 15.09 -2.79 -4.43
C ALA A 22 16.37 -1.96 -4.54
N VAL A 23 17.25 -2.40 -5.42
CA VAL A 23 18.43 -1.67 -5.85
C VAL A 23 17.98 -0.61 -6.86
N ASN A 24 17.97 0.66 -6.44
CA ASN A 24 17.75 1.78 -7.36
C ASN A 24 19.06 2.10 -8.09
N VAL A 25 19.17 1.67 -9.35
CA VAL A 25 20.20 2.14 -10.29
C VAL A 25 19.49 2.58 -11.57
N GLY A 26 19.50 3.89 -11.84
CA GLY A 26 19.25 4.42 -13.18
C GLY A 26 17.79 4.54 -13.61
N GLY A 27 17.10 5.58 -13.12
CA GLY A 27 16.23 6.44 -13.94
C GLY A 27 15.35 5.80 -15.02
N THR A 28 14.49 4.84 -14.70
CA THR A 28 13.20 4.61 -15.38
C THR A 28 12.33 3.79 -14.43
N THR A 29 11.37 4.43 -13.76
CA THR A 29 10.60 3.78 -12.68
C THR A 29 9.43 2.99 -13.26
N HIS A 30 9.72 1.83 -13.85
CA HIS A 30 8.76 0.74 -14.02
C HIS A 30 9.48 -0.54 -13.57
N GLY A 31 9.64 -0.67 -12.25
CA GLY A 31 10.22 -1.84 -11.60
C GLY A 31 9.32 -2.31 -10.45
N PRO A 32 9.41 -3.59 -10.05
CA PRO A 32 8.60 -4.14 -8.97
C PRO A 32 8.77 -3.25 -7.73
N MET A 33 7.65 -2.79 -7.16
CA MET A 33 7.67 -1.92 -5.99
C MET A 33 8.61 -2.50 -4.93
N SER A 34 9.59 -1.69 -4.51
CA SER A 34 10.49 -2.06 -3.42
C SER A 34 9.68 -2.47 -2.20
N GLY A 35 10.15 -3.46 -1.42
CA GLY A 35 9.48 -3.85 -0.17
C GLY A 35 9.23 -2.68 0.78
N ALA A 36 10.11 -1.67 0.79
CA ALA A 36 9.92 -0.43 1.53
C ALA A 36 8.72 0.42 1.05
N THR A 37 8.51 0.50 -0.26
CA THR A 37 7.36 1.21 -0.86
C THR A 37 6.07 0.48 -0.54
N VAL A 38 6.04 -0.85 -0.70
CA VAL A 38 4.88 -1.69 -0.32
C VAL A 38 4.55 -1.52 1.17
N HIS A 39 5.56 -1.47 2.03
CA HIS A 39 5.38 -1.29 3.47
C HIS A 39 4.80 0.09 3.83
N GLN A 40 5.24 1.15 3.15
CA GLN A 40 4.72 2.49 3.37
C GLN A 40 3.28 2.63 2.85
N THR A 41 3.00 2.15 1.64
CA THR A 41 1.66 2.16 1.04
C THR A 41 0.67 1.35 1.87
N SER A 42 1.05 0.17 2.36
CA SER A 42 0.18 -0.65 3.22
C SER A 42 -0.08 -0.03 4.59
N ALA A 43 0.90 0.65 5.20
CA ALA A 43 0.71 1.35 6.47
C ALA A 43 -0.23 2.56 6.34
N GLU A 44 -0.10 3.33 5.26
CA GLU A 44 -1.01 4.44 4.97
C GLU A 44 -2.43 3.93 4.69
N LEU A 45 -2.56 2.85 3.91
CA LEU A 45 -3.84 2.21 3.62
C LEU A 45 -4.57 1.73 4.88
N LEU A 46 -3.87 1.07 5.80
CA LEU A 46 -4.45 0.66 7.09
C LEU A 46 -4.97 1.85 7.89
N THR A 47 -4.22 2.95 7.90
CA THR A 47 -4.63 4.19 8.59
C THR A 47 -5.91 4.77 7.98
N LEU A 48 -6.01 4.77 6.65
CA LEU A 48 -7.20 5.26 5.95
C LEU A 48 -8.42 4.35 6.17
N LEU A 49 -8.22 3.03 6.17
CA LEU A 49 -9.29 2.05 6.46
C LEU A 49 -9.81 2.21 7.89
N ASP A 50 -8.93 2.39 8.88
CA ASP A 50 -9.33 2.62 10.28
C ASP A 50 -10.09 3.95 10.44
N ARG A 51 -9.64 5.00 9.75
CA ARG A 51 -10.35 6.29 9.73
C ARG A 51 -11.75 6.15 9.12
N LEU A 52 -11.86 5.49 7.96
CA LEU A 52 -13.14 5.27 7.29
C LEU A 52 -14.07 4.40 8.14
N ARG A 53 -13.53 3.42 8.86
CA ARG A 53 -14.30 2.61 9.83
C ARG A 53 -14.87 3.47 10.95
N ALA A 54 -14.06 4.39 11.51
CA ALA A 54 -14.52 5.32 12.53
C ALA A 54 -15.59 6.30 11.99
N GLU A 55 -15.46 6.77 10.75
CA GLU A 55 -16.44 7.64 10.09
C GLU A 55 -17.77 6.90 9.82
N GLN A 56 -17.74 5.59 9.60
CA GLN A 56 -18.91 4.74 9.37
C GLN A 56 -19.40 4.01 10.64
N ALA A 57 -19.03 4.49 11.82
CA ALA A 57 -19.43 3.89 13.09
C ALA A 57 -20.97 3.73 13.18
N GLY A 58 -21.41 2.52 13.51
CA GLY A 58 -22.82 2.14 13.56
C GLY A 58 -23.34 1.46 12.28
N GLN A 59 -22.53 1.39 11.22
CA GLN A 59 -22.86 0.68 9.98
C GLN A 59 -22.14 -0.66 9.91
N GLN A 60 -22.67 -1.64 10.66
CA GLN A 60 -22.03 -2.95 10.88
C GLN A 60 -21.57 -3.67 9.61
N ASP A 61 -22.34 -3.58 8.52
CA ASP A 61 -21.97 -4.19 7.24
C ASP A 61 -20.74 -3.53 6.60
N ILE A 62 -20.66 -2.19 6.62
CA ILE A 62 -19.49 -1.47 6.11
C ILE A 62 -18.28 -1.74 7.00
N GLU A 63 -18.44 -1.67 8.32
CA GLU A 63 -17.37 -1.94 9.27
C GLU A 63 -16.75 -3.33 9.07
N ARG A 64 -17.57 -4.36 8.88
CA ARG A 64 -17.10 -5.73 8.62
C ARG A 64 -16.29 -5.83 7.32
N HIS A 65 -16.74 -5.15 6.26
CA HIS A 65 -16.01 -5.15 5.00
C HIS A 65 -14.68 -4.38 5.11
N LEU A 66 -14.65 -3.25 5.83
CA LEU A 66 -13.42 -2.49 6.08
C LEU A 66 -12.42 -3.25 6.95
N GLU A 67 -12.91 -3.95 7.97
CA GLU A 67 -12.07 -4.80 8.83
C GLU A 67 -11.40 -5.92 8.03
N GLY A 68 -12.17 -6.60 7.18
CA GLY A 68 -11.60 -7.63 6.31
C GLY A 68 -10.64 -7.08 5.26
N LEU A 69 -10.84 -5.85 4.74
CA LEU A 69 -9.82 -5.21 3.90
C LEU A 69 -8.53 -4.96 4.67
N ALA A 70 -8.63 -4.53 5.94
CA ALA A 70 -7.45 -4.32 6.77
C ALA A 70 -6.71 -5.64 7.07
N GLU A 71 -7.44 -6.74 7.27
CA GLU A 71 -6.86 -8.09 7.38
C GLU A 71 -6.13 -8.50 6.10
N ASP A 72 -6.77 -8.35 4.95
CA ASP A 72 -6.18 -8.67 3.64
C ASP A 72 -4.88 -7.86 3.41
N VAL A 73 -4.85 -6.57 3.79
CA VAL A 73 -3.66 -5.71 3.70
C VAL A 73 -2.56 -6.14 4.68
N ARG A 74 -2.92 -6.55 5.91
CA ARG A 74 -1.95 -7.07 6.89
C ARG A 74 -1.34 -8.39 6.44
N ALA A 75 -2.15 -9.30 5.90
CA ALA A 75 -1.69 -10.56 5.33
C ALA A 75 -0.73 -10.32 4.16
N ALA A 76 -1.08 -9.44 3.22
CA ALA A 76 -0.20 -9.06 2.12
C ALA A 76 1.13 -8.46 2.61
N ARG A 77 1.09 -7.61 3.66
CA ARG A 77 2.29 -7.03 4.29
C ARG A 77 3.16 -8.09 4.99
N ALA A 78 2.56 -9.15 5.52
CA ALA A 78 3.26 -10.28 6.10
C ALA A 78 3.83 -11.24 5.05
N GLY A 79 3.54 -11.02 3.75
CA GLY A 79 3.94 -11.89 2.65
C GLY A 79 3.05 -13.12 2.49
N GLU A 80 1.86 -13.11 3.09
CA GLU A 80 0.87 -14.17 2.91
C GLU A 80 0.18 -14.06 1.55
N ALA A 81 -0.31 -15.20 1.05
CA ALA A 81 -1.04 -15.25 -0.21
C ALA A 81 -2.42 -14.60 -0.04
N VAL A 82 -2.63 -13.48 -0.71
CA VAL A 82 -3.91 -12.75 -0.74
C VAL A 82 -4.39 -12.70 -2.19
N GLU A 83 -5.65 -13.02 -2.41
CA GLU A 83 -6.26 -12.97 -3.75
C GLU A 83 -6.61 -11.52 -4.13
N PRO A 84 -5.92 -10.89 -5.10
CA PRO A 84 -6.14 -9.48 -5.41
C PRO A 84 -7.57 -9.18 -5.86
N ALA A 85 -8.18 -10.10 -6.62
CA ALA A 85 -9.57 -9.99 -7.07
C ALA A 85 -10.57 -9.98 -5.90
N ALA A 86 -10.30 -10.73 -4.83
CA ALA A 86 -11.15 -10.76 -3.64
C ALA A 86 -11.06 -9.42 -2.88
N VAL A 87 -9.87 -8.85 -2.74
CA VAL A 87 -9.64 -7.54 -2.11
C VAL A 87 -10.37 -6.44 -2.88
N LEU A 88 -10.17 -6.38 -4.20
CA LEU A 88 -10.82 -5.37 -5.05
C LEU A 88 -12.35 -5.53 -5.03
N SER A 89 -12.86 -6.76 -5.09
CA SER A 89 -14.30 -7.05 -5.00
C SER A 89 -14.90 -6.60 -3.66
N ARG A 90 -14.18 -6.83 -2.55
CA ARG A 90 -14.58 -6.36 -1.21
C ARG A 90 -14.62 -4.83 -1.18
N TRP A 91 -13.64 -4.17 -1.79
CA TRP A 91 -13.63 -2.71 -1.89
C TRP A 91 -14.77 -2.15 -2.75
N GLU A 92 -15.09 -2.77 -3.88
CA GLU A 92 -16.26 -2.38 -4.69
C GLU A 92 -17.57 -2.47 -3.90
N ARG A 93 -17.72 -3.50 -3.04
CA ARG A 93 -18.88 -3.62 -2.15
C ARG A 93 -18.93 -2.46 -1.13
N VAL A 94 -17.81 -2.11 -0.51
CA VAL A 94 -17.72 -0.95 0.40
C VAL A 94 -18.13 0.33 -0.32
N LYS A 95 -17.60 0.59 -1.52
CA LYS A 95 -17.99 1.76 -2.32
C LYS A 95 -19.48 1.75 -2.65
N GLY A 96 -20.04 0.60 -3.05
CA GLY A 96 -21.46 0.46 -3.33
C GLY A 96 -22.35 0.78 -2.12
N LEU A 97 -21.93 0.39 -0.92
CA LEU A 97 -22.62 0.75 0.33
C LEU A 97 -22.46 2.26 0.62
N LEU A 98 -21.25 2.80 0.57
CA LEU A 98 -21.00 4.24 0.80
C LEU A 98 -21.74 5.17 -0.17
N THR A 99 -21.92 4.73 -1.43
CA THR A 99 -22.64 5.50 -2.45
C THR A 99 -24.13 5.57 -2.15
N GLN A 100 -24.72 4.50 -1.58
CA GLN A 100 -26.10 4.54 -1.08
C GLN A 100 -26.24 5.52 0.10
N VAL A 101 -25.18 5.72 0.87
CA VAL A 101 -25.11 6.66 2.00
C VAL A 101 -24.62 8.07 1.57
N SER A 102 -24.40 8.31 0.26
CA SER A 102 -23.93 9.59 -0.31
C SER A 102 -22.55 10.09 0.17
N GLN A 103 -21.67 9.22 0.67
CA GLN A 103 -20.43 9.60 1.37
C GLN A 103 -19.13 9.25 0.62
N ALA A 104 -19.01 9.64 -0.65
CA ALA A 104 -17.73 9.54 -1.35
C ALA A 104 -16.81 10.73 -0.97
N GLY A 105 -16.04 10.56 0.11
CA GLY A 105 -15.05 11.54 0.57
C GLY A 105 -13.61 11.28 0.07
N GLU A 106 -12.70 12.20 0.35
CA GLU A 106 -11.26 12.06 0.09
C GLU A 106 -10.67 10.70 0.57
N PRO A 107 -11.04 10.15 1.74
CA PRO A 107 -10.51 8.85 2.18
C PRO A 107 -10.82 7.71 1.21
N VAL A 108 -12.01 7.70 0.60
CA VAL A 108 -12.44 6.66 -0.34
C VAL A 108 -11.60 6.71 -1.62
N VAL A 109 -11.29 7.90 -2.11
CA VAL A 109 -10.45 8.08 -3.30
C VAL A 109 -9.04 7.55 -3.03
N ARG A 110 -8.41 7.97 -1.92
CA ARG A 110 -7.05 7.52 -1.57
C ARG A 110 -6.95 6.02 -1.33
N ILE A 111 -7.93 5.42 -0.64
CA ILE A 111 -7.99 3.97 -0.45
C ILE A 111 -8.04 3.25 -1.80
N SER A 112 -8.84 3.75 -2.74
CA SER A 112 -8.95 3.16 -4.09
C SER A 112 -7.62 3.20 -4.84
N GLU A 113 -6.90 4.33 -4.77
CA GLU A 113 -5.59 4.48 -5.42
C GLU A 113 -4.56 3.51 -4.84
N GLN A 114 -4.49 3.41 -3.52
CA GLN A 114 -3.54 2.52 -2.84
C GLN A 114 -3.87 1.04 -3.04
N LEU A 115 -5.15 0.68 -3.05
CA LEU A 115 -5.57 -0.69 -3.38
C LEU A 115 -5.22 -1.05 -4.82
N ASN A 116 -5.40 -0.14 -5.77
CA ASN A 116 -4.97 -0.37 -7.16
C ASN A 116 -3.44 -0.45 -7.29
N GLN A 117 -2.68 0.31 -6.50
CA GLN A 117 -1.23 0.18 -6.48
C GLN A 117 -0.80 -1.20 -5.94
N LEU A 118 -1.43 -1.68 -4.86
CA LEU A 118 -1.04 -2.93 -4.21
C LEU A 118 -1.58 -4.20 -4.90
N PHE A 119 -2.80 -4.13 -5.43
CA PHE A 119 -3.58 -5.29 -5.88
C PHE A 119 -4.18 -5.12 -7.28
N GLY A 120 -4.01 -3.95 -7.91
CA GLY A 120 -4.50 -3.71 -9.26
C GLY A 120 -3.69 -4.47 -10.33
N PRO A 121 -4.23 -4.60 -11.55
CA PRO A 121 -3.47 -5.16 -12.66
C PRO A 121 -2.27 -4.25 -12.97
N GLY A 122 -1.07 -4.80 -12.85
CA GLY A 122 0.19 -4.14 -13.24
C GLY A 122 0.47 -4.18 -14.74
#